data_AF-A0A165XPD9-F1
#
_entry.id   AF-A0A165XPD9-F1
#
_cell.length_a   1.000
_cell.length_b   1.000
_cell.length_c   1.000
_cell.angle_alpha   90.00
_cell.angle_beta   90.00
_cell.angle_gamma   90.00
#
_symmetry.space_group_name_H-M   'P 1'
#
loop_
_entity.id
_entity.type
_entity.pdbx_description
1 polymer ?
#
loop_
_entity_poly.entity_id
_entity_poly.type
_entity_poly.pdbx_seq_one_letter_code
_entity_poly.pdbx_strand_id
1 'polypeptide(L)'
;METGIWRTPKSWPDVEEKESQSATIYMKRHSATPLILTSFTYFDIRKDAVRNQIRAWCYADDVSPSHFRIHADTWADNLLYTAKVGWIAIPGGHTGILGGTCLVAPHEPDQDKKWNGIRIPFQEVFSRTPKIFICLNYIDIGRSWSIETFTENVTTSSFDAVFTSRNPNVDVWSAGATWIAYEDDLDSVEGGSIYSGYWTGSKAQSWEGTVRNIAQ
;
A
#
# COMPACT_ATOMS: atom_id res chain seq x y z
N MET A 1 -5.91 17.55 -6.09
CA MET A 1 -5.81 16.18 -5.58
C MET A 1 -7.10 15.88 -4.85
N GLU A 2 -7.61 14.67 -4.97
CA GLU A 2 -8.81 14.21 -4.26
C GLU A 2 -8.44 12.92 -3.52
N THR A 3 -9.04 12.67 -2.35
CA THR A 3 -8.78 11.47 -1.55
C THR A 3 -10.07 10.90 -1.01
N GLY A 4 -10.05 9.63 -0.64
CA GLY A 4 -11.17 9.02 0.04
C GLY A 4 -10.85 7.63 0.57
N ILE A 5 -11.86 7.02 1.17
CA ILE A 5 -11.81 5.64 1.66
C ILE A 5 -13.03 4.92 1.12
N TRP A 6 -12.80 3.75 0.53
CA TRP A 6 -13.85 2.81 0.18
C TRP A 6 -13.80 1.60 1.11
N ARG A 7 -14.97 1.04 1.43
CA ARG A 7 -15.11 -0.19 2.22
C ARG A 7 -15.75 -1.26 1.35
N THR A 8 -15.24 -2.48 1.43
CA THR A 8 -15.86 -3.67 0.84
C THR A 8 -17.34 -3.77 1.25
N PRO A 9 -18.28 -3.92 0.29
CA PRO A 9 -19.71 -3.80 0.56
C PRO A 9 -20.32 -5.04 1.22
N LYS A 10 -19.72 -6.22 1.04
CA LYS A 10 -20.30 -7.46 1.56
C LYS A 10 -20.23 -7.54 3.09
N SER A 11 -21.24 -8.19 3.65
CA SER A 11 -21.24 -8.54 5.06
C SER A 11 -20.45 -9.84 5.28
N TRP A 12 -19.95 -10.03 6.50
CA TRP A 12 -19.18 -11.21 6.91
C TRP A 12 -19.74 -12.58 6.44
N PRO A 13 -21.06 -12.87 6.52
CA PRO A 13 -21.61 -14.15 6.05
C PRO A 13 -21.67 -14.33 4.53
N ASP A 14 -21.51 -13.26 3.74
CA ASP A 14 -21.69 -13.29 2.28
C ASP A 14 -20.36 -13.36 1.51
N VAL A 15 -19.23 -13.36 2.23
CA VAL A 15 -17.90 -13.42 1.60
C VAL A 15 -17.56 -14.84 1.17
N GLU A 16 -16.88 -14.96 0.05
CA GLU A 16 -16.47 -16.24 -0.53
C GLU A 16 -14.95 -16.31 -0.67
N GLU A 17 -14.42 -17.52 -0.88
CA GLU A 17 -13.00 -17.68 -1.15
C GLU A 17 -12.65 -17.12 -2.53
N LYS A 18 -11.44 -16.57 -2.67
CA LYS A 18 -10.95 -15.98 -3.93
C LYS A 18 -11.78 -14.79 -4.41
N GLU A 19 -12.42 -14.11 -3.47
CA GLU A 19 -13.32 -13.03 -3.83
C GLU A 19 -12.56 -11.80 -4.31
N SER A 20 -13.10 -11.18 -5.36
CA SER A 20 -12.78 -9.83 -5.79
C SER A 20 -13.98 -8.93 -5.53
N GLN A 21 -13.79 -7.92 -4.69
CA GLN A 21 -14.82 -6.92 -4.40
C GLN A 21 -14.40 -5.60 -5.04
N SER A 22 -15.34 -4.93 -5.72
CA SER A 22 -15.06 -3.66 -6.38
C SER A 22 -16.23 -2.69 -6.34
N ALA A 23 -15.92 -1.41 -6.59
CA ALA A 23 -16.90 -0.36 -6.78
C ALA A 23 -16.38 0.72 -7.72
N THR A 24 -17.29 1.38 -8.44
CA THR A 24 -16.96 2.62 -9.16
C THR A 24 -16.95 3.79 -8.18
N ILE A 25 -15.84 4.51 -8.14
CA ILE A 25 -15.68 5.75 -7.39
C ILE A 25 -15.78 6.91 -8.36
N TYR A 26 -16.73 7.81 -8.11
CA TYR A 26 -16.85 9.06 -8.85
C TYR A 26 -16.10 10.17 -8.11
N MET A 27 -15.39 10.98 -8.86
CA MET A 27 -14.56 12.08 -8.37
C MET A 27 -14.80 13.34 -9.21
N LYS A 28 -14.33 14.49 -8.74
CA LYS A 28 -14.39 15.72 -9.55
C LYS A 28 -13.69 15.49 -10.88
N ARG A 29 -14.31 15.92 -11.98
CA ARG A 29 -13.71 15.77 -13.31
C ARG A 29 -12.37 16.52 -13.41
N HIS A 30 -11.31 15.77 -13.68
CA HIS A 30 -9.98 16.26 -14.00
C HIS A 30 -9.87 16.62 -15.50
N SER A 31 -8.92 17.49 -15.84
CA SER A 31 -8.61 17.85 -17.24
C SER A 31 -7.90 16.73 -18.01
N ALA A 32 -7.21 15.83 -17.30
CA ALA A 32 -6.55 14.65 -17.82
C ALA A 32 -6.81 13.46 -16.88
N THR A 33 -6.55 12.23 -17.35
CA THR A 33 -6.64 11.03 -16.52
C THR A 33 -5.68 11.14 -15.34
N PRO A 34 -6.17 11.11 -14.08
CA PRO A 34 -5.31 11.19 -12.90
C PRO A 34 -4.55 9.88 -12.67
N LEU A 35 -3.42 9.97 -11.96
CA LEU A 35 -2.81 8.80 -11.33
C LEU A 35 -3.62 8.46 -10.08
N ILE A 36 -4.14 7.23 -10.04
CA ILE A 36 -4.84 6.69 -8.88
C ILE A 36 -3.91 5.76 -8.12
N LEU A 37 -3.74 6.05 -6.84
CA LEU A 37 -2.95 5.23 -5.93
C LEU A 37 -3.84 4.73 -4.80
N THR A 38 -3.65 3.46 -4.41
CA THR A 38 -4.45 2.78 -3.39
C THR A 38 -3.57 2.13 -2.33
N SER A 39 -4.06 2.06 -1.10
CA SER A 39 -3.44 1.25 -0.05
C SER A 39 -4.48 0.70 0.91
N PHE A 40 -4.13 -0.38 1.59
CA PHE A 40 -4.96 -0.86 2.68
C PHE A 40 -4.83 0.07 3.88
N THR A 41 -5.96 0.54 4.38
CA THR A 41 -6.05 1.23 5.68
C THR A 41 -6.55 0.30 6.78
N TYR A 42 -7.16 -0.83 6.39
CA TYR A 42 -7.65 -1.89 7.25
C TYR A 42 -8.03 -3.10 6.40
N PHE A 43 -7.81 -4.30 6.90
CA PHE A 43 -8.46 -5.51 6.41
C PHE A 43 -8.63 -6.54 7.54
N ASP A 44 -9.65 -7.37 7.38
CA ASP A 44 -9.99 -8.51 8.23
C ASP A 44 -10.06 -9.74 7.33
N ILE A 45 -9.20 -10.71 7.62
CA ILE A 45 -8.94 -11.84 6.74
C ILE A 45 -8.83 -13.12 7.56
N ARG A 46 -9.32 -14.22 6.98
CA ARG A 46 -9.31 -15.54 7.62
C ARG A 46 -7.91 -15.97 8.07
N LYS A 47 -7.81 -16.44 9.31
CA LYS A 47 -6.53 -16.85 9.93
C LYS A 47 -6.09 -18.27 9.59
N ASP A 48 -7.04 -19.16 9.34
CA ASP A 48 -6.87 -20.61 9.20
C ASP A 48 -6.83 -21.07 7.74
N ALA A 49 -6.44 -20.18 6.82
CA ALA A 49 -5.98 -20.59 5.50
C ALA A 49 -4.77 -21.51 5.62
N VAL A 50 -4.54 -22.34 4.60
CA VAL A 50 -3.38 -23.22 4.44
C VAL A 50 -2.10 -22.43 4.71
N ARG A 51 -1.24 -22.97 5.59
CA ARG A 51 0.00 -22.34 6.08
C ARG A 51 -0.20 -21.00 6.79
N ASN A 52 -1.40 -20.70 7.31
CA ASN A 52 -1.76 -19.41 7.89
C ASN A 52 -1.47 -18.24 6.94
N GLN A 53 -1.71 -18.42 5.63
CA GLN A 53 -1.42 -17.39 4.64
C GLN A 53 -2.43 -16.24 4.68
N ILE A 54 -1.93 -15.02 4.51
CA ILE A 54 -2.70 -13.81 4.19
C ILE A 54 -2.40 -13.45 2.76
N ARG A 55 -3.46 -13.32 1.97
CA ARG A 55 -3.40 -12.91 0.57
C ARG A 55 -4.40 -11.80 0.34
N ALA A 56 -3.92 -10.59 0.09
CA ALA A 56 -4.76 -9.43 -0.10
C ALA A 56 -4.13 -8.46 -1.09
N TRP A 57 -4.93 -7.93 -2.00
CA TRP A 57 -4.50 -6.91 -2.96
C TRP A 57 -5.56 -5.83 -3.11
N CYS A 58 -5.16 -4.57 -3.02
CA CYS A 58 -6.01 -3.44 -3.40
C CYS A 58 -5.36 -2.62 -4.51
N TYR A 59 -6.16 -2.29 -5.51
CA TYR A 59 -5.73 -1.58 -6.70
C TYR A 59 -6.89 -0.79 -7.30
N ALA A 60 -6.57 0.05 -8.27
CA ALA A 60 -7.55 0.73 -9.10
C ALA A 60 -7.35 0.32 -10.57
N ASP A 61 -8.45 0.15 -11.29
CA ASP A 61 -8.48 0.01 -12.74
C ASP A 61 -9.60 0.89 -13.34
N ASP A 62 -9.83 0.77 -14.64
CA ASP A 62 -10.86 1.54 -15.36
C ASP A 62 -10.82 3.05 -15.04
N VAL A 63 -9.61 3.60 -15.05
CA VAL A 63 -9.34 4.98 -14.64
C VAL A 63 -9.71 5.94 -15.77
N SER A 64 -10.58 6.90 -15.47
CA SER A 64 -10.98 7.98 -16.34
C SER A 64 -10.82 9.34 -15.62
N PRO A 65 -10.98 10.47 -16.33
CA PRO A 65 -10.90 11.78 -15.69
C PRO A 65 -11.95 12.05 -14.60
N SER A 66 -13.01 11.26 -14.46
CA SER A 66 -14.07 11.50 -13.48
C SER A 66 -14.46 10.27 -12.65
N HIS A 67 -13.88 9.10 -12.93
CA HIS A 67 -14.10 7.90 -12.13
C HIS A 67 -12.92 6.94 -12.23
N PHE A 68 -12.90 5.97 -11.34
CA PHE A 68 -12.11 4.75 -11.44
C PHE A 68 -12.86 3.61 -10.76
N ARG A 69 -12.44 2.38 -11.00
CA ARG A 69 -12.95 1.22 -10.26
C ARG A 69 -11.90 0.78 -9.25
N ILE A 70 -12.30 0.76 -7.98
CA ILE A 70 -11.46 0.35 -6.85
C ILE A 70 -11.70 -1.11 -6.53
N HIS A 71 -10.65 -1.84 -6.15
CA HIS A 71 -10.71 -3.27 -5.83
C HIS A 71 -10.10 -3.56 -4.45
N ALA A 72 -10.64 -4.59 -3.81
CA ALA A 72 -10.01 -5.32 -2.72
C ALA A 72 -10.24 -6.81 -2.96
N ASP A 73 -9.16 -7.49 -3.27
CA ASP A 73 -9.17 -8.86 -3.75
C ASP A 73 -8.40 -9.77 -2.79
N THR A 74 -8.81 -11.03 -2.80
CA THR A 74 -8.08 -12.14 -2.20
C THR A 74 -8.06 -13.32 -3.17
N TRP A 75 -7.21 -14.32 -2.94
CA TRP A 75 -7.08 -15.48 -3.82
C TRP A 75 -6.76 -16.76 -3.05
N ALA A 76 -6.67 -17.87 -3.79
CA ALA A 76 -6.52 -19.22 -3.26
C ALA A 76 -7.57 -19.57 -2.19
N ASP A 77 -7.17 -19.86 -0.97
CA ASP A 77 -8.05 -20.27 0.12
C ASP A 77 -8.13 -19.19 1.21
N ASN A 78 -8.10 -17.91 0.83
CA ASN A 78 -8.37 -16.81 1.75
C ASN A 78 -9.81 -16.32 1.64
N LEU A 79 -10.38 -15.92 2.78
CA LEU A 79 -11.61 -15.14 2.89
C LEU A 79 -11.25 -13.74 3.37
N LEU A 80 -11.54 -12.72 2.56
CA LEU A 80 -11.41 -11.32 2.92
C LEU A 80 -12.75 -10.81 3.43
N TYR A 81 -12.95 -10.87 4.75
CA TYR A 81 -14.23 -10.54 5.35
C TYR A 81 -14.59 -9.06 5.21
N THR A 82 -13.61 -8.18 5.37
CA THR A 82 -13.79 -6.76 5.11
C THR A 82 -12.45 -6.09 4.86
N ALA A 83 -12.42 -5.09 3.98
CA ALA A 83 -11.29 -4.21 3.81
C ALA A 83 -11.73 -2.75 3.70
N LYS A 84 -10.83 -1.84 4.08
CA LYS A 84 -10.90 -0.42 3.74
C LYS A 84 -9.71 -0.06 2.89
N VAL A 85 -9.97 0.45 1.70
CA VAL A 85 -8.95 0.91 0.76
C VAL A 85 -8.96 2.43 0.76
N GLY A 86 -7.85 3.02 1.20
CA GLY A 86 -7.60 4.45 1.02
C GLY A 86 -7.15 4.70 -0.41
N TRP A 87 -7.60 5.81 -0.99
CA TRP A 87 -7.22 6.18 -2.35
C TRP A 87 -6.89 7.66 -2.45
N ILE A 88 -6.03 7.99 -3.42
CA ILE A 88 -5.66 9.34 -3.78
C ILE A 88 -5.63 9.47 -5.30
N ALA A 89 -6.27 10.53 -5.81
CA ALA A 89 -6.26 10.93 -7.20
C ALA A 89 -5.32 12.13 -7.39
N ILE A 90 -4.17 11.87 -7.99
CA ILE A 90 -3.18 12.87 -8.34
C ILE A 90 -3.51 13.37 -9.75
N PRO A 91 -3.88 14.65 -9.94
CA PRO A 91 -4.20 15.17 -11.27
C PRO A 91 -3.05 14.93 -12.25
N GLY A 92 -3.36 14.56 -13.49
CA GLY A 92 -2.35 14.49 -14.54
C GLY A 92 -1.74 15.86 -14.81
N GLY A 93 -0.42 15.89 -15.08
CA GLY A 93 0.38 17.10 -15.32
C GLY A 93 1.58 17.19 -14.40
N HIS A 94 2.43 18.22 -14.58
CA HIS A 94 3.60 18.44 -13.74
C HIS A 94 3.18 19.00 -12.38
N THR A 95 2.99 18.12 -11.39
CA THR A 95 2.72 18.49 -10.00
C THR A 95 3.97 18.52 -9.13
N GLY A 96 5.14 18.16 -9.67
CA GLY A 96 6.35 17.88 -8.88
C GLY A 96 6.21 16.62 -8.01
N ILE A 97 5.19 15.80 -8.27
CA ILE A 97 4.89 14.57 -7.55
C ILE A 97 4.91 13.43 -8.57
N LEU A 98 5.73 12.42 -8.31
CA LEU A 98 5.69 11.14 -9.00
C LEU A 98 5.05 10.10 -8.09
N GLY A 99 4.50 9.05 -8.70
CA GLY A 99 3.91 7.96 -7.94
C GLY A 99 3.72 6.72 -8.79
N GLY A 100 3.43 5.62 -8.11
CA GLY A 100 3.16 4.35 -8.77
C GLY A 100 2.95 3.23 -7.78
N THR A 101 2.93 2.01 -8.31
CA THR A 101 2.92 0.79 -7.51
C THR A 101 4.08 -0.11 -7.92
N CYS A 102 4.57 -0.91 -6.98
CA CYS A 102 5.58 -1.92 -7.20
C CYS A 102 5.20 -3.24 -6.52
N LEU A 103 5.76 -4.33 -7.01
CA LEU A 103 5.55 -5.68 -6.49
C LEU A 103 6.86 -6.45 -6.55
N VAL A 104 7.16 -7.17 -5.49
CA VAL A 104 8.20 -8.20 -5.42
C VAL A 104 7.49 -9.55 -5.33
N ALA A 105 7.73 -10.44 -6.31
CA ALA A 105 7.04 -11.72 -6.43
C ALA A 105 7.99 -12.93 -6.42
N PRO A 106 8.60 -13.31 -5.29
CA PRO A 106 9.32 -14.57 -5.17
C PRO A 106 8.34 -15.75 -5.02
N HIS A 107 7.98 -16.38 -6.14
CA HIS A 107 7.16 -17.60 -6.12
C HIS A 107 7.85 -18.81 -5.43
N GLU A 108 9.09 -18.68 -4.94
CA GLU A 108 9.71 -19.63 -4.02
C GLU A 108 10.60 -18.88 -3.02
N PRO A 109 10.40 -19.02 -1.70
CA PRO A 109 11.34 -18.50 -0.70
C PRO A 109 12.63 -19.31 -0.81
N ASP A 110 13.52 -18.87 -1.70
CA ASP A 110 14.88 -19.35 -1.76
C ASP A 110 15.53 -19.02 -0.40
N GLN A 111 15.80 -20.06 0.41
CA GLN A 111 16.32 -19.93 1.78
C GLN A 111 17.66 -19.17 1.81
N ASP A 112 18.36 -19.11 0.68
CA ASP A 112 19.65 -18.46 0.54
C ASP A 112 19.55 -17.02 -0.01
N LYS A 113 18.38 -16.59 -0.50
CA LYS A 113 18.20 -15.23 -1.02
C LYS A 113 17.31 -14.40 -0.11
N LYS A 114 17.95 -13.45 0.58
CA LYS A 114 17.31 -12.32 1.24
C LYS A 114 16.76 -11.36 0.18
N TRP A 115 15.69 -11.77 -0.50
CA TRP A 115 14.96 -10.90 -1.41
C TRP A 115 14.23 -9.86 -0.59
N ASN A 116 14.84 -8.69 -0.44
CA ASN A 116 14.28 -7.65 0.41
C ASN A 116 13.75 -6.48 -0.39
N GLY A 117 13.92 -6.36 -1.71
CA GLY A 117 13.40 -5.19 -2.41
C GLY A 117 13.54 -5.17 -3.93
N ILE A 118 13.01 -4.10 -4.53
CA ILE A 118 13.05 -3.82 -5.97
C ILE A 118 13.48 -2.37 -6.21
N ARG A 119 14.38 -2.18 -7.17
CA ARG A 119 14.78 -0.86 -7.66
C ARG A 119 13.67 -0.26 -8.53
N ILE A 120 13.18 0.91 -8.16
CA ILE A 120 12.16 1.66 -8.90
C ILE A 120 12.81 2.90 -9.54
N PRO A 121 12.94 2.93 -10.88
CA PRO A 121 13.34 4.15 -11.58
C PRO A 121 12.18 5.16 -11.58
N PHE A 122 12.51 6.44 -11.42
CA PHE A 122 11.54 7.50 -11.62
C PHE A 122 11.29 7.75 -13.10
N GLN A 123 10.06 8.12 -13.44
CA GLN A 123 9.67 8.50 -14.81
C GLN A 123 10.35 9.80 -15.26
N GLU A 124 10.73 10.64 -14.31
CA GLU A 124 11.47 11.90 -14.50
C GLU A 124 12.54 12.03 -13.40
N VAL A 125 13.61 12.78 -13.68
CA VAL A 125 14.69 13.00 -12.70
C VAL A 125 14.35 14.21 -11.83
N PHE A 126 14.46 14.04 -10.51
CA PHE A 126 14.34 15.13 -9.56
C PHE A 126 15.60 16.00 -9.55
N SER A 127 15.43 17.29 -9.25
CA SER A 127 16.53 18.23 -9.08
C SER A 127 17.32 17.98 -7.80
N ARG A 128 16.67 17.39 -6.79
CA ARG A 128 17.25 17.00 -5.50
C ARG A 128 16.77 15.60 -5.12
N THR A 129 17.34 15.04 -4.05
CA THR A 129 16.91 13.74 -3.55
C THR A 129 15.48 13.90 -2.99
N PRO A 130 14.47 13.21 -3.56
CA PRO A 130 13.09 13.38 -3.12
C PRO A 130 12.84 12.70 -1.77
N LYS A 131 11.76 13.14 -1.10
CA LYS A 131 11.12 12.38 -0.02
C LYS A 131 10.16 11.35 -0.63
N ILE A 132 10.06 10.18 -0.01
CA ILE A 132 9.20 9.10 -0.50
C ILE A 132 8.26 8.62 0.61
N PHE A 133 6.97 8.60 0.30
CA PHE A 133 5.95 7.87 1.04
C PHE A 133 5.73 6.51 0.39
N ILE A 134 5.69 5.43 1.18
CA ILE A 134 5.43 4.06 0.70
C ILE A 134 4.45 3.36 1.63
N CYS A 135 3.50 2.59 1.08
CA CYS A 135 2.49 1.89 1.86
C CYS A 135 2.04 0.60 1.17
N LEU A 136 1.78 -0.46 1.95
CA LEU A 136 1.38 -1.76 1.43
C LEU A 136 0.02 -1.69 0.70
N ASN A 137 -0.01 -2.24 -0.50
CA ASN A 137 -1.23 -2.46 -1.26
C ASN A 137 -1.40 -3.91 -1.71
N TYR A 138 -0.35 -4.74 -1.61
CA TYR A 138 -0.35 -6.16 -1.94
C TYR A 138 0.41 -6.93 -0.86
N ILE A 139 -0.17 -8.02 -0.35
CA ILE A 139 0.41 -8.87 0.69
C ILE A 139 0.15 -10.33 0.35
N ASP A 140 1.21 -11.15 0.32
CA ASP A 140 1.17 -12.61 0.30
C ASP A 140 2.23 -13.13 1.30
N ILE A 141 1.79 -13.38 2.53
CA ILE A 141 2.65 -13.83 3.63
C ILE A 141 2.03 -15.04 4.33
N GLY A 142 2.86 -15.94 4.85
CA GLY A 142 2.41 -17.13 5.58
C GLY A 142 3.21 -17.40 6.83
N ARG A 143 2.78 -18.43 7.57
CA ARG A 143 3.37 -18.94 8.83
C ARG A 143 3.25 -17.98 10.02
N SER A 144 3.58 -16.70 9.85
CA SER A 144 3.37 -15.62 10.81
C SER A 144 3.01 -14.31 10.09
N TRP A 145 2.23 -13.46 10.73
CA TRP A 145 1.73 -12.21 10.12
C TRP A 145 2.59 -11.03 10.54
N SER A 146 3.74 -10.88 9.88
CA SER A 146 4.67 -9.78 10.15
C SER A 146 5.36 -9.37 8.86
N ILE A 147 5.16 -8.11 8.47
CA ILE A 147 5.78 -7.50 7.30
C ILE A 147 6.04 -6.01 7.58
N GLU A 148 7.15 -5.50 7.06
CA GLU A 148 7.59 -4.11 7.10
C GLU A 148 7.92 -3.69 5.66
N THR A 149 7.54 -2.48 5.27
CA THR A 149 7.96 -1.87 4.01
C THR A 149 8.54 -0.50 4.26
N PHE A 150 9.62 -0.18 3.55
CA PHE A 150 10.29 1.12 3.61
C PHE A 150 11.09 1.34 2.32
N THR A 151 11.65 2.54 2.17
CA THR A 151 12.53 2.87 1.04
C THR A 151 13.98 2.98 1.51
N GLU A 152 14.91 2.55 0.68
CA GLU A 152 16.34 2.79 0.87
C GLU A 152 17.02 3.19 -0.45
N ASN A 153 18.30 3.57 -0.39
CA ASN A 153 19.10 3.94 -1.56
C ASN A 153 18.43 4.97 -2.49
N VAL A 154 17.78 5.98 -1.89
CA VAL A 154 17.07 7.03 -2.63
C VAL A 154 18.07 7.95 -3.33
N THR A 155 17.91 8.11 -4.63
CA THR A 155 18.65 9.05 -5.49
C THR A 155 17.69 10.01 -6.18
N THR A 156 18.20 10.95 -6.96
CA THR A 156 17.38 11.84 -7.81
C THR A 156 16.62 11.10 -8.93
N SER A 157 16.98 9.85 -9.23
CA SER A 157 16.46 9.10 -10.38
C SER A 157 15.84 7.75 -10.01
N SER A 158 15.97 7.30 -8.77
CA SER A 158 15.44 6.01 -8.33
C SER A 158 15.40 5.85 -6.82
N PHE A 159 14.76 4.78 -6.35
CA PHE A 159 14.89 4.27 -4.98
C PHE A 159 14.73 2.75 -4.95
N ASP A 160 15.13 2.11 -3.85
CA ASP A 160 14.82 0.71 -3.58
C ASP A 160 13.59 0.63 -2.67
N ALA A 161 12.53 -0.04 -3.14
CA ALA A 161 11.36 -0.38 -2.32
C ALA A 161 11.62 -1.71 -1.61
N VAL A 162 11.62 -1.69 -0.28
CA VAL A 162 11.98 -2.84 0.55
C VAL A 162 10.73 -3.46 1.16
N PHE A 163 10.68 -4.79 1.19
CA PHE A 163 9.66 -5.62 1.84
C PHE A 163 10.37 -6.70 2.66
N THR A 164 10.21 -6.68 3.97
CA THR A 164 10.93 -7.59 4.86
C THR A 164 10.14 -7.88 6.12
N SER A 165 10.70 -8.72 7.00
CA SER A 165 10.16 -8.95 8.33
C SER A 165 11.28 -9.23 9.31
N ARG A 166 11.12 -8.69 10.52
CA ARG A 166 12.02 -8.99 11.64
C ARG A 166 11.69 -10.33 12.30
N ASN A 167 10.54 -10.93 11.97
CA ASN A 167 10.14 -12.23 12.48
C ASN A 167 10.72 -13.33 11.58
N PRO A 168 11.63 -14.19 12.07
CA PRO A 168 12.21 -15.26 11.25
C PRO A 168 11.21 -16.37 10.88
N ASN A 169 10.00 -16.34 11.43
CA ASN A 169 8.95 -17.32 11.17
C ASN A 169 7.87 -16.82 10.19
N VAL A 170 8.11 -15.75 9.43
CA VAL A 170 7.23 -15.41 8.30
C VAL A 170 7.80 -15.95 7.00
N ASP A 171 6.92 -16.49 6.17
CA ASP A 171 7.22 -16.77 4.77
C ASP A 171 6.67 -15.58 3.96
N VAL A 172 7.54 -14.73 3.39
CA VAL A 172 7.10 -13.63 2.49
C VAL A 172 7.13 -14.15 1.06
N TRP A 173 5.97 -14.51 0.52
CA TRP A 173 5.83 -15.05 -0.83
C TRP A 173 5.77 -13.94 -1.89
N SER A 174 5.05 -12.87 -1.60
CA SER A 174 5.07 -11.66 -2.42
C SER A 174 4.55 -10.47 -1.64
N ALA A 175 5.02 -9.28 -2.00
CA ALA A 175 4.63 -8.05 -1.35
C ALA A 175 4.71 -6.89 -2.33
N GLY A 176 3.79 -5.95 -2.20
CA GLY A 176 3.75 -4.77 -3.06
C GLY A 176 3.31 -3.55 -2.29
N ALA A 177 3.69 -2.40 -2.85
CA ALA A 177 3.39 -1.12 -2.28
C ALA A 177 2.93 -0.13 -3.35
N THR A 178 2.21 0.86 -2.87
CA THR A 178 2.03 2.16 -3.51
C THR A 178 3.09 3.11 -2.99
N TRP A 179 3.61 3.98 -3.85
CA TRP A 179 4.59 5.00 -3.48
C TRP A 179 4.26 6.36 -4.07
N ILE A 180 4.67 7.41 -3.37
CA ILE A 180 4.62 8.82 -3.78
C ILE A 180 6.00 9.43 -3.53
N ALA A 181 6.59 10.07 -4.53
CA ALA A 181 7.86 10.79 -4.44
C ALA A 181 7.66 12.27 -4.76
N TYR A 182 8.29 13.16 -3.98
CA TYR A 182 8.20 14.61 -4.13
C TYR A 182 9.48 15.30 -3.66
N GLU A 183 9.79 16.47 -4.20
CA GLU A 183 10.96 17.27 -3.77
C GLU A 183 10.87 17.65 -2.29
N ASP A 184 12.00 17.68 -1.60
CA ASP A 184 12.06 17.83 -0.14
C ASP A 184 11.63 19.22 0.38
N ASP A 185 11.65 20.21 -0.50
CA ASP A 185 11.31 21.63 -0.32
C ASP A 185 9.91 22.00 -0.82
N LEU A 186 9.07 21.01 -1.13
CA LEU A 186 7.68 21.26 -1.48
C LEU A 186 6.91 21.72 -0.24
N ASP A 187 6.90 23.04 0.01
CA ASP A 187 6.33 23.71 1.22
C ASP A 187 4.89 23.31 1.59
N SER A 188 4.17 22.69 0.67
CA SER A 188 2.78 22.24 0.86
C SER A 188 2.64 20.79 1.33
N VAL A 189 3.75 20.05 1.50
CA VAL A 189 3.74 18.64 1.89
C VAL A 189 4.53 18.39 3.17
N GLU A 190 3.80 18.01 4.21
CA GLU A 190 4.36 17.49 5.46
C GLU A 190 4.28 15.97 5.46
N GLY A 191 5.34 15.32 5.95
CA GLY A 191 5.44 13.86 6.05
C GLY A 191 5.91 13.43 7.43
N GLY A 192 5.66 12.17 7.79
CA GLY A 192 6.09 11.60 9.05
C GLY A 192 5.72 10.13 9.19
N SER A 193 6.20 9.51 10.26
CA SER A 193 5.91 8.12 10.60
C SER A 193 4.99 8.04 11.80
N ILE A 194 3.99 7.17 11.73
CA ILE A 194 3.12 6.83 12.85
C ILE A 194 3.46 5.41 13.30
N TYR A 195 3.81 5.27 14.58
CA TYR A 195 4.10 3.96 15.19
C TYR A 195 2.97 3.62 16.16
N SER A 196 2.26 2.50 15.92
CA SER A 196 1.36 1.91 16.91
C SER A 196 2.04 0.71 17.58
N GLY A 197 2.21 0.76 18.90
CA GLY A 197 2.78 -0.33 19.69
C GLY A 197 1.83 -1.53 19.86
N TYR A 198 2.29 -2.54 20.59
CA TYR A 198 1.55 -3.78 20.86
C TYR A 198 0.22 -3.55 21.60
N TRP A 199 -0.76 -4.39 21.29
CA TRP A 199 -2.03 -4.48 22.01
C TRP A 199 -1.80 -5.14 23.39
N THR A 200 -1.93 -4.39 24.49
CA THR A 200 -1.70 -4.89 25.86
C THR A 200 -2.96 -5.33 26.61
N GLY A 201 -4.06 -5.64 25.92
CA GLY A 201 -5.21 -6.30 26.55
C GLY A 201 -6.33 -5.39 27.05
N SER A 202 -6.19 -4.07 27.02
CA SER A 202 -7.29 -3.16 27.39
C SER A 202 -7.12 -1.79 26.75
N LYS A 203 -8.06 -1.44 25.87
CA LYS A 203 -8.15 -0.20 25.07
C LYS A 203 -7.27 -0.19 23.81
N ALA A 204 -7.92 -0.41 22.66
CA ALA A 204 -7.46 0.23 21.43
C ALA A 204 -7.55 1.74 21.66
N GLN A 205 -6.41 2.40 21.87
CA GLN A 205 -6.37 3.86 21.81
C GLN A 205 -6.42 4.23 20.32
N SER A 206 -7.60 4.58 19.82
CA SER A 206 -7.68 5.44 18.64
C SER A 206 -7.07 6.77 19.04
N TRP A 207 -5.93 7.10 18.46
CA TRP A 207 -5.30 8.40 18.67
C TRP A 207 -5.56 9.30 17.47
N GLU A 208 -6.03 10.52 17.74
CA GLU A 208 -5.97 11.62 16.78
C GLU A 208 -4.55 12.17 16.79
N GLY A 209 -3.87 12.03 15.66
CA GLY A 209 -2.46 12.36 15.44
C GLY A 209 -2.02 13.76 15.88
N THR A 210 -0.86 13.87 16.51
CA THR A 210 0.06 15.01 16.37
C THR A 210 1.23 14.52 15.53
N VAL A 211 1.37 15.07 14.33
CA VAL A 211 2.55 14.91 13.47
C VAL A 211 3.75 15.41 14.26
N ARG A 212 4.70 14.54 14.56
CA ARG A 212 6.00 14.98 15.07
C ARG A 212 6.88 15.24 13.86
N ASN A 213 7.11 16.51 13.57
CA ASN A 213 8.25 16.91 12.75
C ASN A 213 9.52 16.39 13.44
N ILE A 214 10.13 15.36 12.86
CA ILE A 214 11.47 14.96 13.27
C ILE A 214 12.39 16.00 12.63
N ALA A 215 12.73 17.02 13.40
CA ALA A 215 13.74 17.97 13.00
C ALA A 215 15.13 17.34 13.16
N GLN A 216 15.90 17.45 12.07
CA GLN A 216 17.35 17.27 11.88
C GLN A 216 17.87 15.84 11.68
#